data_AF-A0A937UJE3-F1
#
_entry.id   AF-A0A937UJE3-F1
#
_cell.length_a   1.000
_cell.length_b   1.000
_cell.length_c   1.000
_cell.angle_alpha   90.00
_cell.angle_beta   90.00
_cell.angle_gamma   90.00
#
_symmetry.space_group_name_H-M   'P 1'
#
loop_
_entity.id
_entity.type
_entity.pdbx_description
1 polymer ?
#
loop_
_entity_poly.entity_id
_entity_poly.type
_entity_poly.pdbx_seq_one_letter_code
_entity_poly.pdbx_strand_id
1 'polypeptide(L)'
;MSRPRVAKRIRALAIAAASLLGAGIILGIAPPASAARTQMTIWYFSSYPDISINYYTSEGADEVSVEIPAGDQNRIVFHDPNASSMTIRADVPGTPCTLDNPTTISCVKQAPDSNSPPNWRKVEHVSIIGWDGDDTFSASGFGMVYGQSYKPIGVTLSGWEGADILTASGGKSSLVAGDGDDRLTSGPGSANTRDSVDGGNGNDVIEASTNSADLDSIYCRAGTDSVTKNSADIIYDSPNCETVIVV
;
A
#
# COMPACT_ATOMS: atom_id res chain seq x y z
N MET A 1 14.73 -10.20 49.24
CA MET A 1 15.47 -9.09 48.62
C MET A 1 15.48 -9.31 47.11
N SER A 2 14.82 -8.40 46.38
CA SER A 2 14.55 -8.50 44.95
C SER A 2 15.82 -8.27 44.12
N ARG A 3 15.97 -9.04 43.03
CA ARG A 3 16.95 -8.77 41.98
C ARG A 3 16.34 -7.75 41.00
N PRO A 4 17.04 -6.66 40.63
CA PRO A 4 16.52 -5.71 39.66
C PRO A 4 16.64 -6.28 38.23
N ARG A 5 15.59 -6.13 37.43
CA ARG A 5 15.60 -6.39 35.99
C ARG A 5 16.45 -5.31 35.31
N VAL A 6 17.48 -5.73 34.58
CA VAL A 6 18.28 -4.85 33.72
C VAL A 6 17.49 -4.57 32.45
N ALA A 7 17.05 -3.33 32.28
CA ALA A 7 16.47 -2.84 31.02
C ALA A 7 17.56 -2.82 29.93
N LYS A 8 17.37 -3.61 28.88
CA LYS A 8 18.27 -3.70 27.73
C LYS A 8 18.04 -2.47 26.84
N ARG A 9 18.89 -1.43 26.98
CA ARG A 9 18.89 -0.27 26.08
C ARG A 9 19.58 -0.67 24.78
N ILE A 10 18.83 -0.84 23.70
CA ILE A 10 19.37 -0.98 22.35
C ILE A 10 19.73 0.44 21.86
N ARG A 11 21.01 0.68 21.55
CA ARG A 11 21.48 1.93 20.95
C ARG A 11 21.45 1.76 19.43
N ALA A 12 20.60 2.54 18.75
CA ALA A 12 20.64 2.67 17.30
C ALA A 12 21.88 3.49 16.90
N LEU A 13 22.73 2.93 16.05
CA LEU A 13 23.89 3.58 15.46
C LEU A 13 23.49 4.03 14.05
N ALA A 14 23.37 5.35 13.84
CA ALA A 14 23.07 5.92 12.53
C ALA A 14 24.32 5.94 11.64
N ILE A 15 24.22 5.41 10.42
CA ILE A 15 25.22 5.58 9.36
C ILE A 15 24.52 6.23 8.15
N ALA A 16 25.15 7.27 7.62
CA ALA A 16 24.61 8.14 6.58
C ALA A 16 24.72 7.55 5.15
N ALA A 17 23.68 7.88 4.38
CA ALA A 17 23.48 7.90 2.92
C ALA A 17 24.57 7.37 1.96
N ALA A 18 24.14 6.52 1.03
CA ALA A 18 24.62 6.51 -0.35
C ALA A 18 23.48 6.10 -1.32
N SER A 19 23.29 6.93 -2.33
CA SER A 19 22.37 6.77 -3.47
C SER A 19 22.78 5.66 -4.42
N LEU A 20 21.84 4.84 -4.92
CA LEU A 20 21.96 4.13 -6.22
C LEU A 20 20.59 3.62 -6.73
N LEU A 21 20.09 4.30 -7.77
CA LEU A 21 19.44 3.80 -9.00
C LEU A 21 18.49 2.57 -8.93
N GLY A 22 17.23 2.82 -9.29
CA GLY A 22 16.59 2.07 -10.38
C GLY A 22 16.01 0.69 -10.07
N ALA A 23 15.02 0.62 -9.18
CA ALA A 23 13.84 -0.24 -9.25
C ALA A 23 12.97 0.11 -8.04
N GLY A 24 11.71 0.46 -8.26
CA GLY A 24 10.75 0.68 -7.17
C GLY A 24 10.43 -0.65 -6.49
N ILE A 25 11.32 -1.08 -5.60
CA ILE A 25 11.07 -2.07 -4.57
C ILE A 25 11.53 -1.40 -3.28
N ILE A 26 10.58 -1.02 -2.43
CA ILE A 26 10.87 -0.63 -1.05
C ILE A 26 11.21 -1.94 -0.32
N LEU A 27 12.44 -2.41 -0.44
CA LEU A 27 12.99 -3.50 0.36
C LEU A 27 13.77 -2.89 1.53
N GLY A 28 13.18 -3.01 2.73
CA GLY A 28 13.95 -3.32 3.94
C GLY A 28 14.74 -2.20 4.62
N ILE A 29 14.18 -1.00 4.80
CA ILE A 29 14.65 -0.10 5.86
C ILE A 29 13.45 0.47 6.61
N ALA A 30 13.13 -0.10 7.77
CA ALA A 30 12.22 0.52 8.72
C ALA A 30 12.80 1.89 9.11
N PRO A 31 12.12 3.02 8.82
CA PRO A 31 12.47 4.27 9.48
C PRO A 31 12.25 4.10 10.99
N PRO A 32 12.99 4.84 11.84
CA PRO A 32 12.87 4.67 13.28
C PRO A 32 11.44 5.01 13.72
N ALA A 33 10.80 4.03 14.37
CA ALA A 33 9.55 4.17 15.12
C ALA A 33 9.52 5.53 15.84
N SER A 34 8.55 6.35 15.47
CA SER A 34 8.35 7.68 16.01
C SER A 34 6.88 7.87 16.26
N ALA A 35 6.44 7.44 17.44
CA ALA A 35 5.38 8.04 18.24
C ALA A 35 4.68 9.26 17.58
N ALA A 36 3.47 9.02 17.10
CA ALA A 36 2.35 9.97 17.06
C ALA A 36 2.11 10.88 15.83
N ARG A 37 2.53 10.56 14.60
CA ARG A 37 1.97 11.28 13.42
C ARG A 37 1.74 10.41 12.19
N THR A 38 0.47 10.19 11.88
CA THR A 38 -0.01 9.86 10.54
C THR A 38 0.54 10.88 9.54
N GLN A 39 1.09 10.40 8.43
CA GLN A 39 1.76 11.25 7.45
C GLN A 39 1.37 10.85 6.04
N MET A 40 1.02 11.83 5.20
CA MET A 40 0.93 11.63 3.77
C MET A 40 2.14 12.28 3.09
N THR A 41 2.85 11.53 2.28
CA THR A 41 3.93 12.06 1.42
C THR A 41 3.58 11.91 -0.04
N ILE A 42 3.93 12.93 -0.81
CA ILE A 42 3.65 13.01 -2.23
C ILE A 42 4.98 13.20 -2.94
N TRP A 43 5.41 12.15 -3.63
CA TRP A 43 6.69 12.08 -4.30
C TRP A 43 6.51 12.22 -5.80
N TYR A 44 7.42 12.94 -6.42
CA TYR A 44 7.51 13.14 -7.85
C TYR A 44 8.73 12.37 -8.35
N PHE A 45 8.55 11.36 -9.20
CA PHE A 45 9.68 10.56 -9.69
C PHE A 45 10.62 11.38 -10.58
N SER A 46 11.88 10.96 -10.64
CA SER A 46 12.89 11.50 -11.57
C SER A 46 12.63 11.09 -13.02
N SER A 47 11.93 9.97 -13.23
CA SER A 47 11.33 9.62 -14.52
C SER A 47 9.99 10.34 -14.65
N TYR A 48 9.98 11.39 -15.45
CA TYR A 48 8.75 12.01 -15.91
C TYR A 48 7.95 10.97 -16.75
N PRO A 49 6.61 10.82 -16.57
CA PRO A 49 5.65 11.73 -15.90
C PRO A 49 4.92 11.23 -14.63
N ASP A 50 5.60 10.69 -13.61
CA ASP A 50 4.90 9.87 -12.58
C ASP A 50 4.90 10.49 -11.15
N ILE A 51 3.78 10.33 -10.42
CA ILE A 51 3.54 10.73 -9.01
C ILE A 51 3.26 9.48 -8.16
N SER A 52 3.80 9.43 -6.94
CA SER A 52 3.42 8.48 -5.88
C SER A 52 2.81 9.20 -4.69
N ILE A 53 1.71 8.66 -4.18
CA ILE A 53 1.09 9.09 -2.92
C ILE A 53 1.28 7.97 -1.90
N ASN A 54 2.04 8.23 -0.84
CA ASN A 54 2.21 7.28 0.25
C ASN A 54 1.54 7.83 1.51
N TYR A 55 0.59 7.07 2.02
CA TYR A 55 -0.13 7.31 3.25
C TYR A 55 0.47 6.39 4.32
N TYR A 56 1.04 6.98 5.37
CA TYR A 56 1.59 6.27 6.53
C TYR A 56 0.65 6.44 7.72
N THR A 57 0.22 5.33 8.31
CA THR A 57 -0.65 5.32 9.49
C THR A 57 0.17 5.49 10.78
N SER A 58 -0.47 5.31 11.93
CA SER A 58 0.15 5.36 13.25
C SER A 58 0.63 3.98 13.72
N GLU A 59 1.30 3.91 14.88
CA GLU A 59 1.82 2.65 15.48
C GLU A 59 0.72 1.87 16.24
N GLY A 60 -0.53 1.91 15.81
CA GLY A 60 -1.62 1.16 16.42
C GLY A 60 -2.73 0.92 15.42
N ALA A 61 -3.73 0.13 15.82
CA ALA A 61 -4.83 -0.24 14.94
C ALA A 61 -5.48 0.97 14.25
N ASP A 62 -5.39 0.96 12.92
CA ASP A 62 -5.87 2.00 12.03
C ASP A 62 -6.86 1.45 11.01
N GLU A 63 -7.88 2.26 10.68
CA GLU A 63 -8.86 1.95 9.64
C GLU A 63 -8.76 3.01 8.54
N VAL A 64 -8.21 2.62 7.39
CA VAL A 64 -7.99 3.56 6.27
C VAL A 64 -8.50 2.94 4.98
N SER A 65 -9.30 3.69 4.24
CA SER A 65 -9.69 3.29 2.88
C SER A 65 -9.29 4.34 1.85
N VAL A 66 -9.00 3.87 0.64
CA VAL A 66 -8.80 4.73 -0.53
C VAL A 66 -9.72 4.31 -1.67
N GLU A 67 -10.42 5.29 -2.24
CA GLU A 67 -11.21 5.16 -3.45
C GLU A 67 -10.55 5.94 -4.59
N ILE A 68 -10.39 5.29 -5.74
CA ILE A 68 -9.95 5.88 -7.01
C ILE A 68 -11.13 5.77 -7.98
N PRO A 69 -12.08 6.72 -7.98
CA PRO A 69 -13.30 6.65 -8.76
C PRO A 69 -13.03 6.43 -10.25
N ALA A 70 -13.83 5.63 -10.95
CA ALA A 70 -13.66 5.43 -12.39
C ALA A 70 -13.92 6.72 -13.21
N GLY A 71 -13.42 6.75 -14.45
CA GLY A 71 -13.70 7.81 -15.43
C GLY A 71 -12.83 9.07 -15.29
N ASP A 72 -13.36 10.20 -15.74
CA ASP A 72 -12.62 11.46 -15.91
C ASP A 72 -12.50 12.28 -14.61
N GLN A 73 -12.98 11.75 -13.48
CA GLN A 73 -12.85 12.42 -12.19
C GLN A 73 -11.37 12.50 -11.79
N ASN A 74 -10.84 13.71 -11.73
CA ASN A 74 -9.46 13.97 -11.29
C ASN A 74 -9.38 13.96 -9.75
N ARG A 75 -9.81 12.86 -9.12
CA ARG A 75 -9.86 12.73 -7.65
C ARG A 75 -9.48 11.32 -7.19
N ILE A 76 -8.81 11.25 -6.05
CA ILE A 76 -8.51 10.07 -5.23
C ILE A 76 -8.96 10.45 -3.81
N VAL A 77 -9.63 9.55 -3.10
CA VAL A 77 -10.31 9.87 -1.85
C VAL A 77 -9.82 8.93 -0.77
N PHE A 78 -9.19 9.48 0.26
CA PHE A 78 -8.84 8.73 1.46
C PHE A 78 -9.90 8.99 2.53
N HIS A 79 -10.37 7.92 3.16
CA HIS A 79 -11.18 7.96 4.37
C HIS A 79 -10.38 7.40 5.53
N ASP A 80 -10.28 8.18 6.59
CA ASP A 80 -9.57 7.83 7.81
C ASP A 80 -10.25 8.60 8.97
N PRO A 81 -10.72 7.93 10.04
CA PRO A 81 -11.32 8.58 11.21
C PRO A 81 -10.43 9.67 11.85
N ASN A 82 -9.12 9.57 11.68
CA ASN A 82 -8.10 10.42 12.26
C ASN A 82 -7.45 11.39 11.26
N ALA A 83 -8.05 11.61 10.08
CA ALA A 83 -7.41 12.37 9.00
C ALA A 83 -7.03 13.80 9.39
N SER A 84 -7.78 14.43 10.32
CA SER A 84 -7.46 15.75 10.87
C SER A 84 -6.14 15.83 11.65
N SER A 85 -5.62 14.70 12.13
CA SER A 85 -4.33 14.61 12.84
C SER A 85 -3.13 14.49 11.90
N MET A 86 -3.39 14.27 10.61
CA MET A 86 -2.39 13.93 9.61
C MET A 86 -1.59 15.13 9.13
N THR A 87 -0.31 14.89 8.84
CA THR A 87 0.55 15.88 8.17
C THR A 87 0.70 15.54 6.69
N ILE A 88 0.30 16.45 5.80
CA ILE A 88 0.49 16.29 4.34
C ILE A 88 1.78 16.99 3.92
N ARG A 89 2.68 16.27 3.25
CA ARG A 89 3.96 16.76 2.72
C ARG A 89 4.07 16.46 1.23
N ALA A 90 4.59 17.43 0.48
CA ALA A 90 4.88 17.29 -0.95
C ALA A 90 6.27 17.86 -1.25
N ASP A 91 7.01 17.22 -2.15
CA ASP A 91 8.41 17.59 -2.45
C ASP A 91 8.57 18.77 -3.43
N VAL A 92 7.47 19.31 -3.98
CA VAL A 92 7.47 20.49 -4.87
C VAL A 92 6.31 21.44 -4.55
N PRO A 93 6.37 22.72 -5.00
CA PRO A 93 5.31 23.69 -4.74
C PRO A 93 3.97 23.27 -5.37
N GLY A 94 2.93 23.19 -4.54
CA GLY A 94 1.60 22.74 -4.92
C GLY A 94 1.32 21.35 -4.34
N THR A 95 0.38 21.27 -3.42
CA THR A 95 -0.03 19.98 -2.84
C THR A 95 -1.23 19.48 -3.64
N PRO A 96 -1.13 18.31 -4.31
CA PRO A 96 -2.26 17.75 -5.03
C PRO A 96 -3.36 17.24 -4.10
N CYS A 97 -3.15 17.28 -2.78
CA CYS A 97 -4.06 16.77 -1.77
C CYS A 97 -4.55 17.84 -0.79
N THR A 98 -5.82 17.74 -0.40
CA THR A 98 -6.51 18.63 0.55
C THR A 98 -7.26 17.83 1.60
N LEU A 99 -7.23 18.29 2.85
CA LEU A 99 -8.14 17.81 3.89
C LEU A 99 -9.51 18.45 3.65
N ASP A 100 -10.49 17.66 3.21
CA ASP A 100 -11.84 18.16 2.89
C ASP A 100 -12.67 18.33 4.16
N ASN A 101 -12.54 17.38 5.08
CA ASN A 101 -13.20 17.35 6.38
C ASN A 101 -12.35 16.50 7.35
N PRO A 102 -12.68 16.42 8.65
CA PRO A 102 -11.84 15.74 9.64
C PRO A 102 -11.54 14.26 9.36
N THR A 103 -12.29 13.61 8.47
CA THR A 103 -12.16 12.19 8.14
C THR A 103 -11.89 11.90 6.66
N THR A 104 -11.62 12.93 5.84
CA THR A 104 -11.52 12.75 4.39
C THR A 104 -10.45 13.65 3.78
N ILE A 105 -9.56 13.03 3.00
CA ILE A 105 -8.57 13.72 2.18
C ILE A 105 -8.83 13.44 0.70
N SER A 106 -8.85 14.49 -0.10
CA SER A 106 -8.88 14.39 -1.55
C SER A 106 -7.54 14.66 -2.14
N CYS A 107 -7.09 13.82 -3.07
CA CYS A 107 -5.96 14.09 -3.95
C CYS A 107 -6.42 14.19 -5.40
N VAL A 108 -5.70 14.93 -6.25
CA VAL A 108 -5.90 14.86 -7.71
C VAL A 108 -5.14 13.69 -8.31
N LYS A 109 -5.69 13.08 -9.36
CA LYS A 109 -5.04 12.03 -10.16
C LYS A 109 -3.93 12.57 -11.06
N GLN A 110 -3.96 13.85 -11.40
CA GLN A 110 -2.94 14.53 -12.20
C GLN A 110 -2.83 16.02 -11.84
N ALA A 111 -1.62 16.56 -11.96
CA ALA A 111 -1.29 17.95 -11.68
C ALA A 111 -0.28 18.52 -12.71
N PRO A 112 -0.30 19.84 -12.98
CA PRO A 112 0.69 20.48 -13.85
C PRO A 112 2.12 20.36 -13.31
N ASP A 113 3.10 20.16 -14.18
CA ASP A 113 4.52 20.29 -13.83
C ASP A 113 4.93 21.78 -13.83
N SER A 114 5.12 22.36 -12.64
CA SER A 114 5.53 23.75 -12.47
C SER A 114 6.93 24.05 -13.01
N ASN A 115 7.78 23.02 -13.19
CA ASN A 115 9.14 23.17 -13.70
C ASN A 115 9.25 22.96 -15.22
N SER A 116 8.19 22.49 -15.88
CA SER A 116 8.20 22.25 -17.33
C SER A 116 6.81 22.41 -17.98
N PRO A 117 6.17 23.59 -17.95
CA PRO A 117 4.90 23.79 -18.65
C PRO A 117 5.07 23.53 -20.16
N PRO A 118 4.14 22.83 -20.86
CA PRO A 118 2.78 22.43 -20.48
C PRO A 118 2.64 20.99 -19.96
N ASN A 119 3.70 20.41 -19.41
CA ASN A 119 3.73 19.01 -19.01
C ASN A 119 2.81 18.72 -17.83
N TRP A 120 2.16 17.56 -17.85
CA TRP A 120 1.31 17.06 -16.78
C TRP A 120 1.96 15.85 -16.13
N ARG A 121 1.85 15.78 -14.81
CA ARG A 121 2.25 14.61 -14.03
C ARG A 121 1.01 13.87 -13.57
N LYS A 122 1.06 12.54 -13.62
CA LYS A 122 -0.05 11.65 -13.30
C LYS A 122 0.31 10.78 -12.11
N VAL A 123 -0.65 10.41 -11.29
CA VAL A 123 -0.47 9.42 -10.22
C VAL A 123 -0.33 8.04 -10.85
N GLU A 124 0.74 7.33 -10.51
CA GLU A 124 0.93 5.92 -10.91
C GLU A 124 0.75 4.98 -9.75
N HIS A 125 1.07 5.41 -8.53
CA HIS A 125 1.04 4.56 -7.35
C HIS A 125 0.40 5.28 -6.15
N VAL A 126 -0.46 4.56 -5.45
CA VAL A 126 -1.03 4.95 -4.16
C VAL A 126 -0.74 3.86 -3.15
N SER A 127 -0.21 4.22 -2.00
CA SER A 127 0.14 3.28 -0.93
C SER A 127 -0.51 3.67 0.39
N ILE A 128 -1.05 2.70 1.12
CA ILE A 128 -1.37 2.79 2.54
C ILE A 128 -0.39 1.86 3.27
N ILE A 129 0.29 2.39 4.28
CA ILE A 129 1.40 1.74 4.96
C ILE A 129 1.18 1.84 6.47
N GLY A 130 0.89 0.69 7.07
CA GLY A 130 0.77 0.40 8.49
C GLY A 130 2.11 0.29 9.22
N TRP A 131 2.04 -0.06 10.50
CA TRP A 131 3.19 -0.28 11.38
C TRP A 131 2.94 -1.40 12.38
N ASP A 132 2.43 -1.05 13.57
CA ASP A 132 2.10 -1.99 14.63
C ASP A 132 0.59 -1.93 14.83
N GLY A 133 -0.02 -3.06 15.20
CA GLY A 133 -1.43 -3.14 15.57
C GLY A 133 -2.29 -3.71 14.45
N ASP A 134 -3.46 -4.21 14.84
CA ASP A 134 -4.39 -4.87 13.92
C ASP A 134 -5.06 -3.83 13.00
N ASP A 135 -4.54 -3.68 11.79
CA ASP A 135 -4.97 -2.68 10.83
C ASP A 135 -6.08 -3.19 9.90
N THR A 136 -6.91 -2.28 9.41
CA THR A 136 -7.90 -2.57 8.37
C THR A 136 -7.75 -1.59 7.22
N PHE A 137 -7.15 -2.04 6.13
CA PHE A 137 -6.94 -1.24 4.95
C PHE A 137 -7.74 -1.73 3.76
N SER A 138 -8.35 -0.78 3.06
CA SER A 138 -8.99 -1.08 1.79
C SER A 138 -8.62 -0.10 0.68
N ALA A 139 -8.46 -0.63 -0.53
CA ALA A 139 -8.27 0.14 -1.73
C ALA A 139 -9.27 -0.30 -2.79
N SER A 140 -9.89 0.66 -3.45
CA SER A 140 -10.75 0.41 -4.59
C SER A 140 -10.44 1.38 -5.70
N GLY A 141 -10.61 0.94 -6.94
CA GLY A 141 -10.82 1.86 -8.04
C GLY A 141 -10.12 1.52 -9.35
N PHE A 142 -10.30 2.44 -10.30
CA PHE A 142 -9.99 2.20 -11.71
C PHE A 142 -9.21 3.37 -12.29
N GLY A 143 -7.89 3.33 -12.14
CA GLY A 143 -6.94 4.13 -12.91
C GLY A 143 -7.34 5.57 -13.28
N MET A 144 -6.92 6.00 -14.47
CA MET A 144 -7.34 7.25 -15.09
C MET A 144 -7.30 7.15 -16.61
N VAL A 145 -8.02 8.04 -17.30
CA VAL A 145 -7.80 8.31 -18.72
C VAL A 145 -6.76 9.42 -18.84
N TYR A 146 -5.62 9.11 -19.45
CA TYR A 146 -4.58 10.09 -19.73
C TYR A 146 -4.37 10.18 -21.25
N GLY A 147 -4.72 11.33 -21.82
CA GLY A 147 -4.79 11.49 -23.28
C GLY A 147 -5.91 10.64 -23.88
N GLN A 148 -5.55 9.63 -24.69
CA GLN A 148 -6.48 8.70 -25.35
C GLN A 148 -6.32 7.26 -24.83
N SER A 149 -5.71 7.07 -23.66
CA SER A 149 -5.42 5.74 -23.12
C SER A 149 -5.78 5.64 -21.65
N TYR A 150 -6.39 4.52 -21.28
CA TYR A 150 -6.55 4.13 -19.89
C TYR A 150 -5.19 3.78 -19.30
N LYS A 151 -4.93 4.28 -18.09
CA LYS A 151 -3.73 4.01 -17.29
C LYS A 151 -4.17 3.52 -15.91
N PRO A 152 -3.93 2.26 -15.55
CA PRO A 152 -4.21 1.80 -14.20
C PRO A 152 -3.32 2.56 -13.22
N ILE A 153 -3.88 2.88 -12.06
CA ILE A 153 -3.13 3.35 -10.90
C ILE A 153 -2.89 2.10 -10.06
N GLY A 154 -1.62 1.85 -9.73
CA GLY A 154 -1.24 0.77 -8.84
C GLY A 154 -1.58 1.12 -7.40
N VAL A 155 -2.06 0.14 -6.64
CA VAL A 155 -2.32 0.29 -5.21
C VAL A 155 -1.41 -0.63 -4.41
N THR A 156 -0.96 -0.16 -3.25
CA THR A 156 -0.19 -0.97 -2.32
C THR A 156 -0.76 -0.83 -0.92
N LEU A 157 -1.06 -1.96 -0.29
CA LEU A 157 -1.46 -2.03 1.11
C LEU A 157 -0.38 -2.79 1.85
N SER A 158 0.17 -2.21 2.91
CA SER A 158 1.19 -2.82 3.76
C SER A 158 0.74 -2.78 5.20
N GLY A 159 0.58 -3.93 5.87
CA GLY A 159 0.11 -4.03 7.26
C GLY A 159 1.23 -3.87 8.29
N TRP A 160 2.33 -4.59 8.08
CA TRP A 160 3.46 -4.78 9.00
C TRP A 160 3.15 -5.70 10.18
N GLU A 161 3.22 -5.25 11.43
CA GLU A 161 2.99 -6.09 12.62
C GLU A 161 1.53 -5.98 13.06
N GLY A 162 0.84 -7.09 13.26
CA GLY A 162 -0.56 -7.09 13.70
C GLY A 162 -1.40 -8.09 12.91
N ALA A 163 -2.59 -8.43 13.41
CA ALA A 163 -3.53 -9.24 12.64
C ALA A 163 -4.36 -8.34 11.71
N ASP A 164 -3.88 -8.17 10.49
CA ASP A 164 -4.35 -7.17 9.54
C ASP A 164 -5.44 -7.68 8.60
N ILE A 165 -6.26 -6.76 8.11
CA ILE A 165 -7.25 -6.99 7.06
C ILE A 165 -6.93 -6.08 5.88
N LEU A 166 -6.41 -6.66 4.80
CA LEU A 166 -6.02 -5.95 3.59
C LEU A 166 -6.94 -6.32 2.42
N THR A 167 -7.68 -5.36 1.89
CA THR A 167 -8.59 -5.58 0.74
C THR A 167 -8.27 -4.61 -0.39
N ALA A 168 -7.83 -5.11 -1.55
CA ALA A 168 -7.67 -4.26 -2.74
C ALA A 168 -8.60 -4.71 -3.85
N SER A 169 -9.08 -3.79 -4.68
CA SER A 169 -9.89 -4.12 -5.85
C SER A 169 -9.65 -3.13 -7.00
N GLY A 170 -9.60 -3.66 -8.22
CA GLY A 170 -9.32 -2.87 -9.42
C GLY A 170 -7.85 -2.42 -9.53
N GLY A 171 -7.44 -2.06 -10.75
CA GLY A 171 -6.04 -1.73 -11.03
C GLY A 171 -5.08 -2.89 -10.77
N LYS A 172 -3.79 -2.56 -10.61
CA LYS A 172 -2.75 -3.50 -10.19
C LYS A 172 -2.54 -3.33 -8.69
N SER A 173 -2.65 -4.40 -7.92
CA SER A 173 -2.56 -4.37 -6.47
C SER A 173 -1.32 -5.07 -5.95
N SER A 174 -0.80 -4.58 -4.83
CA SER A 174 0.24 -5.25 -4.04
C SER A 174 -0.20 -5.24 -2.59
N LEU A 175 -0.52 -6.39 -2.03
CA LEU A 175 -0.85 -6.56 -0.63
C LEU A 175 0.33 -7.25 0.05
N VAL A 176 0.81 -6.67 1.15
CA VAL A 176 1.87 -7.21 1.99
C VAL A 176 1.37 -7.12 3.42
N ALA A 177 0.98 -8.25 4.01
CA ALA A 177 0.42 -8.25 5.36
C ALA A 177 1.53 -8.08 6.39
N GLY A 178 2.43 -9.04 6.58
CA GLY A 178 3.63 -8.84 7.40
C GLY A 178 3.76 -9.90 8.50
N ASP A 179 3.86 -9.52 9.76
CA ASP A 179 3.86 -10.44 10.89
C ASP A 179 2.48 -10.41 11.57
N GLY A 180 1.75 -11.52 11.59
CA GLY A 180 0.40 -11.59 12.15
C GLY A 180 -0.43 -12.72 11.56
N ASP A 181 -1.63 -12.96 12.12
CA ASP A 181 -2.58 -13.89 11.49
C ASP A 181 -3.52 -13.06 10.58
N ASP A 182 -3.15 -12.93 9.31
CA ASP A 182 -3.69 -11.89 8.43
C ASP A 182 -4.84 -12.36 7.53
N ARG A 183 -5.60 -11.40 7.02
CA ARG A 183 -6.68 -11.60 6.03
C ARG A 183 -6.45 -10.72 4.81
N LEU A 184 -6.15 -11.34 3.68
CA LEU A 184 -5.85 -10.65 2.45
C LEU A 184 -6.89 -10.98 1.39
N THR A 185 -7.45 -9.97 0.76
CA THR A 185 -8.36 -10.11 -0.38
C THR A 185 -7.86 -9.25 -1.54
N SER A 186 -7.38 -9.87 -2.62
CA SER A 186 -7.30 -9.20 -3.91
C SER A 186 -8.60 -9.44 -4.67
N GLY A 187 -9.31 -8.37 -4.97
CA GLY A 187 -10.50 -8.36 -5.82
C GLY A 187 -10.12 -8.23 -7.29
N PRO A 188 -11.07 -8.45 -8.22
CA PRO A 188 -10.76 -8.55 -9.64
C PRO A 188 -10.02 -7.31 -10.16
N GLY A 189 -8.90 -7.56 -10.82
CA GLY A 189 -8.11 -6.54 -11.51
C GLY A 189 -8.77 -6.03 -12.79
N SER A 190 -8.14 -5.02 -13.41
CA SER A 190 -8.45 -4.66 -14.80
C SER A 190 -7.66 -5.57 -15.73
N ALA A 191 -8.25 -6.07 -16.82
CA ALA A 191 -7.56 -7.02 -17.71
C ALA A 191 -6.07 -6.68 -17.97
N ASN A 192 -5.19 -7.68 -17.76
CA ASN A 192 -3.72 -7.60 -17.77
C ASN A 192 -3.07 -6.90 -16.58
N THR A 193 -3.75 -6.74 -15.45
CA THR A 193 -3.12 -6.37 -14.18
C THR A 193 -2.75 -7.63 -13.42
N ARG A 194 -1.51 -7.72 -12.94
CA ARG A 194 -1.06 -8.85 -12.11
C ARG A 194 -0.94 -8.38 -10.68
N ASP A 195 -1.73 -8.94 -9.79
CA ASP A 195 -1.65 -8.61 -8.39
C ASP A 195 -0.52 -9.40 -7.72
N SER A 196 0.02 -8.83 -6.65
CA SER A 196 0.96 -9.49 -5.76
C SER A 196 0.35 -9.54 -4.37
N VAL A 197 0.29 -10.73 -3.78
CA VAL A 197 -0.25 -10.95 -2.45
C VAL A 197 0.79 -11.72 -1.64
N ASP A 198 1.24 -11.13 -0.55
CA ASP A 198 2.24 -11.69 0.37
C ASP A 198 1.60 -11.70 1.77
N GLY A 199 1.30 -12.89 2.29
CA GLY A 199 0.71 -13.09 3.61
C GLY A 199 1.71 -12.67 4.69
N GLY A 200 2.84 -13.37 4.75
CA GLY A 200 3.87 -13.04 5.71
C GLY A 200 3.93 -14.07 6.83
N ASN A 201 4.54 -13.72 7.95
CA ASN A 201 4.67 -14.68 9.04
C ASN A 201 3.37 -14.73 9.85
N GLY A 202 2.82 -15.92 10.02
CA GLY A 202 1.62 -16.17 10.82
C GLY A 202 0.61 -17.00 10.03
N ASN A 203 -0.60 -17.20 10.55
CA ASN A 203 -1.58 -18.09 9.94
C ASN A 203 -2.56 -17.27 9.08
N ASP A 204 -2.29 -17.19 7.79
CA ASP A 204 -2.95 -16.26 6.90
C ASP A 204 -4.13 -16.87 6.15
N VAL A 205 -5.09 -16.01 5.82
CA VAL A 205 -6.19 -16.31 4.91
C VAL A 205 -6.08 -15.40 3.70
N ILE A 206 -5.74 -15.99 2.56
CA ILE A 206 -5.56 -15.31 1.28
C ILE A 206 -6.71 -15.68 0.35
N GLU A 207 -7.51 -14.69 -0.02
CA GLU A 207 -8.53 -14.76 -1.06
C GLU A 207 -8.05 -13.97 -2.29
N ALA A 208 -7.35 -14.65 -3.20
CA ALA A 208 -6.85 -14.05 -4.43
C ALA A 208 -7.87 -14.21 -5.57
N SER A 209 -8.47 -13.09 -5.98
CA SER A 209 -9.26 -12.84 -7.19
C SER A 209 -9.85 -14.08 -7.87
N THR A 210 -10.88 -14.67 -7.26
CA THR A 210 -11.55 -15.89 -7.73
C THR A 210 -12.31 -15.75 -9.05
N ASN A 211 -12.34 -14.55 -9.67
CA ASN A 211 -13.23 -14.23 -10.79
C ASN A 211 -12.55 -13.52 -11.99
N SER A 212 -11.23 -13.32 -11.99
CA SER A 212 -10.48 -12.77 -13.14
C SER A 212 -9.59 -13.82 -13.81
N ALA A 213 -9.34 -13.69 -15.12
CA ALA A 213 -8.37 -14.52 -15.85
C ALA A 213 -6.93 -13.97 -15.78
N ASP A 214 -6.74 -12.92 -14.98
CA ASP A 214 -5.45 -12.29 -14.76
C ASP A 214 -4.55 -13.20 -13.90
N LEU A 215 -3.24 -13.00 -14.02
CA LEU A 215 -2.25 -13.86 -13.38
C LEU A 215 -1.71 -13.21 -12.11
N ASP A 216 -2.15 -13.69 -10.95
CA ASP A 216 -1.67 -13.16 -9.68
C ASP A 216 -0.47 -13.96 -9.13
N SER A 217 0.31 -13.29 -8.29
CA SER A 217 1.49 -13.83 -7.61
C SER A 217 1.21 -13.90 -6.12
N ILE A 218 1.27 -15.11 -5.55
CA ILE A 218 0.93 -15.36 -4.16
C ILE A 218 2.15 -15.92 -3.43
N TYR A 219 2.40 -15.38 -2.23
CA TYR A 219 3.39 -15.86 -1.27
C TYR A 219 2.69 -16.05 0.08
N CYS A 220 2.80 -17.25 0.65
CA CYS A 220 2.24 -17.53 1.98
C CYS A 220 3.22 -17.15 3.09
N ARG A 221 4.52 -17.48 2.92
CA ARG A 221 5.60 -17.33 3.91
C ARG A 221 5.45 -18.28 5.11
N ALA A 222 5.74 -17.87 6.33
CA ALA A 222 5.92 -18.84 7.41
C ALA A 222 4.67 -18.94 8.27
N GLY A 223 4.01 -20.10 8.32
CA GLY A 223 2.88 -20.28 9.21
C GLY A 223 2.01 -21.45 8.83
N THR A 224 0.70 -21.31 9.04
CA THR A 224 -0.30 -22.27 8.55
C THR A 224 -1.36 -21.52 7.77
N ASP A 225 -1.20 -21.54 6.45
CA ASP A 225 -1.85 -20.63 5.54
C ASP A 225 -2.93 -21.31 4.72
N SER A 226 -3.94 -20.51 4.38
CA SER A 226 -5.04 -20.93 3.51
C SER A 226 -5.19 -19.96 2.36
N VAL A 227 -5.20 -20.51 1.15
CA VAL A 227 -5.28 -19.76 -0.11
C VAL A 227 -6.48 -20.23 -0.90
N THR A 228 -7.39 -19.32 -1.25
CA THR A 228 -8.36 -19.51 -2.31
C THR A 228 -7.93 -18.69 -3.51
N LYS A 229 -7.75 -19.33 -4.66
CA LYS A 229 -7.25 -18.69 -5.89
C LYS A 229 -7.92 -19.23 -7.14
N ASN A 230 -7.79 -18.53 -8.27
CA ASN A 230 -8.23 -19.07 -9.55
C ASN A 230 -7.17 -20.02 -10.15
N SER A 231 -7.53 -20.71 -11.23
CA SER A 231 -6.61 -21.68 -11.88
C SER A 231 -5.37 -21.06 -12.54
N ALA A 232 -5.40 -19.77 -12.87
CA ALA A 232 -4.29 -19.06 -13.52
C ALA A 232 -3.22 -18.61 -12.51
N ASP A 233 -3.60 -18.22 -11.29
CA ASP A 233 -2.67 -17.62 -10.33
C ASP A 233 -1.54 -18.57 -9.92
N ILE A 234 -0.40 -17.98 -9.55
CA ILE A 234 0.83 -18.70 -9.21
C ILE A 234 1.14 -18.49 -7.72
N ILE A 235 1.26 -19.60 -7.00
CA ILE A 235 1.85 -19.63 -5.67
C ILE A 235 3.34 -19.93 -5.82
N TYR A 236 4.19 -19.02 -5.35
CA TYR A 236 5.64 -19.11 -5.56
C TYR A 236 6.37 -19.93 -4.49
N ASP A 237 5.76 -20.09 -3.32
CA ASP A 237 6.30 -20.83 -2.18
C ASP A 237 5.31 -21.88 -1.68
N SER A 238 4.71 -22.64 -2.59
CA SER A 238 3.63 -23.60 -2.27
C SER A 238 3.86 -24.57 -1.09
N PRO A 239 5.09 -24.97 -0.70
CA PRO A 239 5.29 -25.75 0.53
C PRO A 239 4.84 -25.04 1.81
N ASN A 240 4.70 -23.71 1.77
CA ASN A 240 4.24 -22.85 2.84
C ASN A 240 2.73 -22.55 2.79
N CYS A 241 2.00 -23.11 1.82
CA CYS A 241 0.57 -22.91 1.71
C CYS A 241 -0.14 -24.24 2.01
N GLU A 242 -0.52 -24.45 3.26
CA GLU A 242 -1.03 -25.74 3.76
C GLU A 242 -2.37 -26.09 3.14
N THR A 243 -3.23 -25.09 2.94
CA THR A 243 -4.55 -25.28 2.31
C THR A 243 -4.64 -24.44 1.05
N VAL A 244 -4.79 -25.08 -0.10
CA VAL A 244 -5.00 -24.38 -1.38
C VAL A 244 -6.29 -24.87 -2.03
N ILE A 245 -7.23 -23.94 -2.20
CA ILE A 245 -8.49 -24.15 -2.92
C ILE A 245 -8.40 -23.42 -4.25
N VAL A 246 -8.58 -24.17 -5.34
CA VAL A 246 -8.68 -23.61 -6.69
C VAL A 246 -10.14 -23.58 -7.08
N VAL A 247 -10.65 -22.40 -7.43
CA VAL A 247 -12.04 -22.18 -7.86
C VAL A 247 -12.15 -21.81 -9.34
#